data_AF-A0A4R5CR81-F1
#
_entry.id   AF-A0A4R5CR81-F1
#
_cell.length_a   1.000
_cell.length_b   1.000
_cell.length_c   1.000
_cell.angle_alpha   90.00
_cell.angle_beta   90.00
_cell.angle_gamma   90.00
#
_symmetry.space_group_name_H-M   'P 1'
#
loop_
_entity.id
_entity.type
_entity.pdbx_description
1 polymer ?
#
loop_
_entity_poly.entity_id
_entity_poly.type
_entity_poly.pdbx_seq_one_letter_code
_entity_poly.pdbx_strand_id
1 'polypeptide(L)'
;MNTKKILLAENQVVTNELITFQINRHQNGKTLLSKLAKIGYVASSIESWESIETHFKQPFPQANLTFNLQTEGIEKEYRDAEAFYLKNRYHLRFDPVTELEQETIREQNRLYTSNDIQIEAYALILQTVENFNRLGKLGMRINWGATHTINSVFVSDKLNLTMEANKKHLIDIVSSLK
;
A
#
# COMPACT_ATOMS: atom_id res chain seq x y z
N MET A 1 -23.96 -8.27 26.52
CA MET A 1 -23.20 -7.05 26.86
C MET A 1 -22.44 -6.62 25.62
N ASN A 2 -22.66 -5.40 25.15
CA ASN A 2 -21.95 -4.88 23.98
C ASN A 2 -20.59 -4.38 24.48
N THR A 3 -19.55 -5.21 24.43
CA THR A 3 -18.22 -4.84 24.91
C THR A 3 -17.71 -3.70 24.04
N LYS A 4 -17.60 -2.50 24.61
CA LYS A 4 -17.16 -1.29 23.91
C LYS A 4 -15.76 -1.55 23.33
N LYS A 5 -15.66 -1.62 21.99
CA LYS A 5 -14.37 -1.68 21.30
C LYS A 5 -13.69 -0.31 21.41
N ILE A 6 -12.48 -0.30 21.93
CA ILE A 6 -11.62 0.87 22.08
C ILE A 6 -10.46 0.71 21.11
N LEU A 7 -10.26 1.69 20.23
CA LEU A 7 -9.15 1.73 19.29
C LEU A 7 -7.84 1.97 20.07
N LEU A 8 -6.89 1.03 19.97
CA LEU A 8 -5.55 1.16 20.57
C LEU A 8 -4.56 1.78 19.60
N ALA A 9 -4.57 1.32 18.35
CA ALA A 9 -3.57 1.69 17.36
C ALA A 9 -4.13 1.61 15.95
N GLU A 10 -3.61 2.44 15.07
CA GLU A 10 -3.72 2.28 13.63
C GLU A 10 -2.30 2.21 13.05
N ASN A 11 -2.03 1.20 12.21
CA ASN A 11 -0.77 1.15 11.49
C ASN A 11 -0.80 2.10 10.28
N GLN A 12 -0.83 3.39 10.55
CA GLN A 12 -0.98 4.45 9.54
C GLN A 12 0.04 4.35 8.40
N VAL A 13 1.28 3.92 8.68
CA VAL A 13 2.31 3.77 7.66
C VAL A 13 1.89 2.70 6.64
N VAL A 14 1.59 1.49 7.10
CA VAL A 14 1.16 0.38 6.22
C VAL A 14 -0.18 0.71 5.56
N THR A 15 -1.13 1.29 6.28
CA THR A 15 -2.41 1.73 5.74
C THR A 15 -2.22 2.70 4.57
N ASN A 16 -1.39 3.73 4.75
CA ASN A 16 -1.13 4.73 3.73
C ASN A 16 -0.40 4.13 2.52
N GLU A 17 0.59 3.26 2.75
CA GLU A 17 1.28 2.55 1.67
C GLU A 17 0.32 1.70 0.83
N LEU A 18 -0.58 0.96 1.47
CA LEU A 18 -1.58 0.15 0.79
C LEU A 18 -2.57 1.02 0.00
N ILE A 19 -3.04 2.13 0.56
CA ILE A 19 -3.92 3.09 -0.13
C ILE A 19 -3.20 3.69 -1.33
N THR A 20 -1.97 4.18 -1.16
CA THR A 20 -1.14 4.73 -2.24
C THR A 20 -0.89 3.70 -3.33
N PHE A 21 -0.62 2.45 -2.97
CA PHE A 21 -0.49 1.37 -3.93
C PHE A 21 -1.75 1.19 -4.79
N GLN A 22 -2.94 1.16 -4.18
CA GLN A 22 -4.20 1.06 -4.93
C GLN A 22 -4.44 2.27 -5.84
N ILE A 23 -4.12 3.48 -5.36
CA ILE A 23 -4.23 4.71 -6.16
C ILE A 23 -3.30 4.64 -7.37
N ASN A 24 -2.05 4.22 -7.19
CA ASN A 24 -1.09 4.07 -8.28
C ASN A 24 -1.56 3.03 -9.30
N ARG A 25 -2.19 1.93 -8.87
CA ARG A 25 -2.79 0.97 -9.80
C ARG A 25 -3.87 1.58 -10.69
N HIS A 26 -4.70 2.45 -10.10
CA HIS A 26 -5.72 3.18 -10.85
C HIS A 26 -5.11 4.18 -11.84
N GLN A 27 -4.05 4.89 -11.42
CA GLN A 27 -3.30 5.80 -12.30
C GLN A 27 -2.66 5.05 -13.48
N ASN A 28 -2.12 3.84 -13.24
CA ASN A 28 -1.61 2.99 -14.31
C ASN A 28 -2.72 2.59 -15.29
N GLY A 29 -3.90 2.22 -14.77
CA GLY A 29 -5.08 1.94 -15.61
C GLY A 29 -5.46 3.12 -16.49
N LYS A 30 -5.60 4.32 -15.91
CA LYS A 30 -5.86 5.56 -16.67
C LYS A 30 -4.80 5.84 -17.72
N THR A 31 -3.53 5.65 -17.39
CA THR A 31 -2.42 5.87 -18.32
C THR A 31 -2.51 4.91 -19.51
N LEU A 32 -2.81 3.64 -19.25
CA LEU A 32 -3.01 2.65 -20.31
C LEU A 32 -4.21 3.00 -21.20
N LEU A 33 -5.36 3.31 -20.61
CA LEU A 33 -6.55 3.73 -21.36
C LEU A 33 -6.28 4.97 -22.22
N SER A 34 -5.52 5.95 -21.70
CA SER A 34 -5.11 7.13 -22.46
C SER A 34 -4.18 6.79 -23.63
N LYS A 35 -3.23 5.87 -23.44
CA LYS A 35 -2.35 5.38 -24.53
C LYS A 35 -3.15 4.69 -25.62
N LEU A 36 -4.11 3.83 -25.24
CA LEU A 36 -4.96 3.11 -26.17
C LEU A 36 -5.93 4.04 -26.93
N ALA A 37 -6.49 5.05 -26.25
CA ALA A 37 -7.35 6.03 -26.90
C ALA A 37 -6.62 6.82 -28.00
N LYS A 38 -5.32 7.10 -27.84
CA LYS A 38 -4.50 7.79 -28.85
C LYS A 38 -4.33 6.99 -30.14
N ILE A 39 -4.43 5.67 -30.07
CA ILE A 39 -4.35 4.77 -31.22
C ILE A 39 -5.74 4.30 -31.68
N GLY A 40 -6.81 4.94 -31.21
CA GLY A 40 -8.18 4.66 -31.65
C GLY A 40 -8.92 3.58 -30.85
N TYR A 41 -8.32 2.99 -29.81
CA TYR A 41 -8.99 2.02 -28.95
C TYR A 41 -9.59 2.70 -27.72
N VAL A 42 -10.91 2.90 -27.74
CA VAL A 42 -11.66 3.53 -26.65
C VAL A 42 -12.35 2.45 -25.80
N ALA A 43 -11.90 2.29 -24.57
CA ALA A 43 -12.49 1.38 -23.59
C ALA A 43 -12.49 2.00 -22.19
N SER A 44 -13.37 1.52 -21.32
CA SER A 44 -13.40 1.86 -19.89
C SER A 44 -12.62 0.87 -19.03
N SER A 45 -12.40 -0.34 -19.53
CA SER A 45 -11.64 -1.41 -18.87
C SER A 45 -10.98 -2.32 -19.91
N ILE A 46 -10.01 -3.13 -19.47
CA ILE A 46 -9.32 -4.12 -20.32
C ILE A 46 -9.25 -5.43 -19.55
N GLU A 47 -9.75 -6.50 -20.15
CA GLU A 47 -9.66 -7.84 -19.58
C GLU A 47 -8.35 -8.53 -19.96
N SER A 48 -7.95 -8.43 -21.24
CA SER A 48 -6.72 -9.03 -21.75
C SER A 48 -6.14 -8.24 -22.92
N TRP A 49 -4.85 -8.43 -23.21
CA TRP A 49 -4.20 -7.78 -24.34
C TRP A 49 -4.66 -8.34 -25.69
N GLU A 50 -5.00 -9.63 -25.74
CA GLU A 50 -5.48 -10.31 -26.94
C GLU A 50 -6.77 -9.68 -27.48
N SER A 51 -7.62 -9.14 -26.59
CA SER A 51 -8.82 -8.40 -26.99
C SER A 51 -8.49 -7.12 -27.78
N ILE A 52 -7.38 -6.47 -27.43
CA ILE A 52 -6.88 -5.27 -28.09
C ILE A 52 -6.24 -5.66 -29.43
N GLU A 53 -5.42 -6.73 -29.47
CA GLU A 53 -4.86 -7.23 -30.75
C GLU A 53 -5.95 -7.56 -31.76
N THR A 54 -7.04 -8.19 -31.30
CA THR A 54 -8.15 -8.60 -32.15
C THR A 54 -8.83 -7.40 -32.79
N HIS A 55 -8.98 -6.29 -32.05
CA HIS A 55 -9.50 -5.03 -32.59
C HIS A 55 -8.65 -4.50 -33.74
N PHE A 56 -7.32 -4.44 -33.56
CA PHE A 56 -6.40 -3.90 -34.58
C PHE A 56 -6.15 -4.84 -35.76
N LYS A 57 -6.63 -6.09 -35.72
CA LYS A 57 -6.62 -7.01 -36.87
C LYS A 57 -7.86 -6.88 -37.77
N GLN A 58 -8.90 -6.16 -37.36
CA GLN A 58 -10.15 -6.09 -38.12
C GLN A 58 -10.03 -5.49 -39.54
N PRO A 59 -9.19 -4.46 -39.81
CA PRO A 59 -9.10 -3.87 -41.14
C PRO A 59 -8.61 -4.85 -42.21
N PHE A 60 -7.54 -5.60 -41.92
CA PHE A 60 -7.01 -6.66 -42.77
C PHE A 60 -6.83 -7.97 -41.97
N PRO A 61 -7.89 -8.78 -41.80
CA PRO A 61 -7.88 -9.94 -40.91
C PRO A 61 -6.89 -11.05 -41.27
N GLN A 62 -6.54 -11.15 -42.56
CA GLN A 62 -5.57 -12.13 -43.07
C GLN A 62 -4.13 -11.60 -43.03
N ALA A 63 -3.93 -10.29 -42.79
CA ALA A 63 -2.61 -9.71 -42.64
C ALA A 63 -2.13 -9.86 -41.20
N ASN A 64 -0.81 -9.82 -41.01
CA ASN A 64 -0.25 -9.81 -39.67
C ASN A 64 -0.59 -8.48 -38.95
N LEU A 65 -0.47 -8.47 -37.62
CA LEU A 65 -0.78 -7.30 -36.81
C LEU A 65 0.10 -6.08 -37.18
N THR A 66 1.39 -6.29 -37.37
CA THR A 66 2.33 -5.21 -37.74
C THR A 66 1.92 -4.50 -39.03
N PHE A 67 1.49 -5.24 -40.06
CA PHE A 67 0.99 -4.65 -41.31
C PHE A 67 -0.21 -3.75 -41.06
N ASN A 68 -1.20 -4.22 -40.29
CA ASN A 68 -2.37 -3.42 -39.94
C ASN A 68 -1.95 -2.14 -39.19
N LEU A 69 -1.08 -2.26 -38.19
CA LEU A 69 -0.61 -1.13 -37.40
C LEU A 69 0.22 -0.12 -38.20
N GLN A 70 1.05 -0.59 -39.14
CA GLN A 70 1.85 0.26 -40.02
C GLN A 70 0.99 1.01 -41.04
N THR A 71 -0.05 0.36 -41.57
CA THR A 71 -0.97 0.97 -42.52
C THR A 71 -1.74 2.13 -41.88
N GLU A 72 -2.09 1.99 -40.61
CA GLU A 72 -2.72 3.05 -39.79
C GLU A 72 -1.69 4.03 -39.20
N GLY A 73 -0.39 3.78 -39.34
CA GLY A 73 0.67 4.65 -38.83
C GLY A 73 0.80 4.70 -37.29
N ILE A 74 0.30 3.68 -36.58
CA ILE A 74 0.21 3.64 -35.11
C ILE A 74 1.11 2.58 -34.46
N GLU A 75 1.97 1.89 -35.24
CA GLU A 75 2.76 0.77 -34.72
C GLU A 75 3.58 1.15 -33.49
N LYS A 76 4.25 2.30 -33.51
CA LYS A 76 5.10 2.72 -32.39
C LYS A 76 4.28 2.93 -31.12
N GLU A 77 3.19 3.70 -31.20
CA GLU A 77 2.31 4.02 -30.09
C GLU A 77 1.61 2.76 -29.55
N TYR A 78 1.25 1.83 -30.44
CA TYR A 78 0.73 0.52 -30.08
C TYR A 78 1.74 -0.29 -29.27
N ARG A 79 2.99 -0.41 -29.74
CA ARG A 79 4.05 -1.14 -29.03
C ARG A 79 4.42 -0.46 -27.70
N ASP A 80 4.35 0.86 -27.62
CA ASP A 80 4.54 1.59 -26.38
C ASP A 80 3.41 1.33 -25.36
N ALA A 81 2.17 1.15 -25.82
CA ALA A 81 1.04 0.76 -24.98
C ALA A 81 1.16 -0.70 -24.52
N GLU A 82 1.57 -1.60 -25.41
CA GLU A 82 1.83 -3.02 -25.14
C GLU A 82 2.91 -3.20 -24.07
N ALA A 83 4.07 -2.55 -24.26
CA ALA A 83 5.16 -2.61 -23.30
C ALA A 83 4.73 -2.06 -21.92
N PHE A 84 3.91 -1.00 -21.91
CA PHE A 84 3.35 -0.47 -20.67
C PHE A 84 2.40 -1.47 -20.00
N TYR A 85 1.50 -2.10 -20.76
CA TYR A 85 0.59 -3.13 -20.24
C TYR A 85 1.37 -4.30 -19.64
N LEU A 86 2.31 -4.88 -20.40
CA LEU A 86 3.08 -6.05 -19.95
C LEU A 86 3.89 -5.75 -18.68
N LYS A 87 4.50 -4.57 -18.60
CA LYS A 87 5.23 -4.12 -17.40
C LYS A 87 4.33 -3.97 -16.18
N ASN A 88 3.07 -3.55 -16.38
CA ASN A 88 2.16 -3.19 -15.29
C ASN A 88 0.99 -4.17 -15.10
N ARG A 89 0.96 -5.32 -15.77
CA ARG A 89 -0.23 -6.19 -15.85
C ARG A 89 -0.90 -6.51 -14.50
N TYR A 90 -0.11 -6.72 -13.44
CA TYR A 90 -0.59 -7.00 -12.09
C TYR A 90 -0.85 -5.76 -11.23
N HIS A 91 -0.51 -4.59 -11.77
CA HIS A 91 -0.62 -3.27 -11.15
C HIS A 91 -1.57 -2.37 -11.95
N LEU A 92 -2.51 -2.95 -12.70
CA LEU A 92 -3.61 -2.23 -13.34
C LEU A 92 -4.87 -2.34 -12.48
N ARG A 93 -5.62 -1.24 -12.43
CA ARG A 93 -6.97 -1.13 -11.89
C ARG A 93 -7.67 -0.06 -12.72
N PHE A 94 -8.91 -0.29 -13.15
CA PHE A 94 -9.63 0.64 -14.01
C PHE A 94 -10.63 1.49 -13.23
N ASP A 95 -11.21 0.94 -12.16
CA ASP A 95 -12.08 1.67 -11.26
C ASP A 95 -11.29 2.54 -10.27
N PRO A 96 -11.78 3.73 -9.91
CA PRO A 96 -11.16 4.56 -8.89
C PRO A 96 -11.20 3.87 -7.51
N VAL A 97 -10.25 4.22 -6.65
CA VAL A 97 -10.26 3.77 -5.25
C VAL A 97 -11.26 4.63 -4.49
N THR A 98 -12.33 4.01 -4.00
CA THR A 98 -13.40 4.69 -3.28
C THR A 98 -12.99 5.02 -1.84
N GLU A 99 -13.66 6.00 -1.22
CA GLU A 99 -13.47 6.32 0.20
C GLU A 99 -13.81 5.12 1.10
N LEU A 100 -14.84 4.34 0.74
CA LEU A 100 -15.23 3.14 1.47
C LEU A 100 -14.12 2.07 1.45
N GLU A 101 -13.48 1.85 0.31
CA GLU A 101 -12.34 0.93 0.21
C GLU A 101 -11.15 1.43 1.02
N GLN A 102 -10.85 2.73 0.96
CA GLN A 102 -9.79 3.30 1.80
C GLN A 102 -10.08 3.05 3.28
N GLU A 103 -11.31 3.31 3.72
CA GLU A 103 -11.71 3.08 5.10
C GLU A 103 -11.70 1.60 5.49
N THR A 104 -12.06 0.71 4.57
CA THR A 104 -11.94 -0.74 4.77
C THR A 104 -10.47 -1.13 4.98
N ILE A 105 -9.54 -0.57 4.20
CA ILE A 105 -8.10 -0.78 4.40
C ILE A 105 -7.66 -0.24 5.76
N ARG A 106 -8.15 0.95 6.18
CA ARG A 106 -7.83 1.48 7.52
C ARG A 106 -8.32 0.53 8.61
N GLU A 107 -9.58 0.12 8.54
CA GLU A 107 -10.22 -0.74 9.52
C GLU A 107 -9.53 -2.10 9.65
N GLN A 108 -9.10 -2.71 8.53
CA GLN A 108 -8.30 -3.94 8.53
C GLN A 108 -6.95 -3.80 9.23
N ASN A 109 -6.43 -2.58 9.34
CA ASN A 109 -5.14 -2.25 9.96
C ASN A 109 -5.29 -1.51 11.31
N ARG A 110 -6.51 -1.45 11.86
CA ARG A 110 -6.79 -0.95 13.21
C ARG A 110 -6.75 -2.08 14.23
N LEU A 111 -6.18 -1.80 15.39
CA LEU A 111 -6.22 -2.68 16.55
C LEU A 111 -7.26 -2.18 17.55
N TYR A 112 -8.19 -3.05 17.93
CA TYR A 112 -9.18 -2.79 18.95
C TYR A 112 -8.97 -3.67 20.18
N THR A 113 -9.27 -3.14 21.36
CA THR A 113 -9.41 -3.90 22.60
C THR A 113 -10.70 -3.55 23.34
N SER A 114 -11.07 -4.36 24.31
CA SER A 114 -12.03 -3.99 25.35
C SER A 114 -11.51 -4.30 26.76
N ASN A 115 -10.21 -4.55 26.91
CA ASN A 115 -9.57 -4.93 28.17
C ASN A 115 -8.75 -3.75 28.71
N ASP A 116 -9.09 -3.27 29.91
CA ASP A 116 -8.42 -2.14 30.55
C ASP A 116 -6.93 -2.41 30.78
N ILE A 117 -6.53 -3.66 31.04
CA ILE A 117 -5.11 -4.06 31.19
C ILE A 117 -4.35 -3.83 29.87
N GLN A 118 -4.98 -4.16 28.74
CA GLN A 118 -4.37 -3.96 27.42
C GLN A 118 -4.21 -2.47 27.10
N ILE A 119 -5.19 -1.64 27.52
CA ILE A 119 -5.13 -0.18 27.37
C ILE A 119 -4.00 0.40 28.22
N GLU A 120 -3.93 0.02 29.49
CA GLU A 120 -2.91 0.49 30.42
C GLU A 120 -1.50 0.08 29.96
N ALA A 121 -1.30 -1.19 29.59
CA ALA A 121 -0.02 -1.69 29.11
C ALA A 121 0.44 -0.95 27.84
N TYR A 122 -0.47 -0.72 26.90
CA TYR A 122 -0.17 0.03 25.68
C TYR A 122 0.24 1.49 25.99
N ALA A 123 -0.49 2.18 26.87
CA ALA A 123 -0.18 3.54 27.29
C ALA A 123 1.18 3.63 28.01
N LEU A 124 1.47 2.71 28.92
CA LEU A 124 2.73 2.67 29.67
C LEU A 124 3.94 2.46 28.75
N ILE A 125 3.83 1.60 27.74
CA ILE A 125 4.91 1.39 26.78
C ILE A 125 5.20 2.66 25.98
N LEU A 126 4.16 3.35 25.48
CA LEU A 126 4.34 4.60 24.74
C LEU A 126 4.94 5.71 25.63
N GLN A 127 4.48 5.83 26.87
CA GLN A 127 5.04 6.77 27.84
C GLN A 127 6.51 6.44 28.16
N THR A 128 6.85 5.15 28.23
CA THR A 128 8.24 4.71 28.44
C THR A 128 9.14 5.11 27.28
N VAL A 129 8.69 4.92 26.04
CA VAL A 129 9.40 5.40 24.83
C VAL A 129 9.63 6.91 24.89
N GLU A 130 8.59 7.68 25.23
CA GLU A 130 8.70 9.14 25.37
C GLU A 130 9.71 9.55 26.45
N ASN A 131 9.66 8.90 27.62
CA ASN A 131 10.57 9.15 28.73
C ASN A 131 12.02 8.83 28.34
N PHE A 132 12.28 7.70 27.67
CA PHE A 132 13.63 7.38 27.19
C PHE A 132 14.15 8.41 26.18
N ASN A 133 13.30 8.85 25.25
CA ASN A 133 13.64 9.91 24.31
C ASN A 133 13.94 11.24 25.00
N ARG A 134 13.16 11.60 26.04
CA ARG A 134 13.41 12.79 26.85
C ARG A 134 14.73 12.70 27.62
N LEU A 135 15.05 11.54 28.21
CA LEU A 135 16.33 11.32 28.89
C LEU A 135 17.52 11.42 27.93
N GLY A 136 17.38 10.91 26.71
CA GLY A 136 18.36 11.10 25.64
C GLY A 136 18.60 12.58 25.33
N LYS A 137 17.52 13.38 25.21
CA LYS A 137 17.60 14.84 25.00
C LYS A 137 18.28 15.57 26.18
N LEU A 138 18.20 15.03 27.39
CA LEU A 138 18.89 15.55 28.58
C LEU A 138 20.36 15.11 28.66
N GLY A 139 20.88 14.40 27.67
CA GLY A 139 22.28 13.98 27.59
C GLY A 139 22.58 12.61 28.20
N MET A 140 21.57 11.87 28.67
CA MET A 140 21.79 10.50 29.13
C MET A 140 21.98 9.56 27.94
N ARG A 141 23.08 8.79 27.97
CA ARG A 141 23.33 7.75 26.96
C ARG A 141 22.45 6.53 27.24
N ILE A 142 21.47 6.29 26.37
CA ILE A 142 20.61 5.12 26.46
C ILE A 142 21.29 3.93 25.77
N ASN A 143 21.39 2.79 26.46
CA ASN A 143 21.88 1.55 25.86
C ASN A 143 20.72 0.79 25.20
N TRP A 144 20.55 1.04 23.91
CA TRP A 144 19.47 0.47 23.09
C TRP A 144 19.47 -1.06 23.08
N GLY A 145 20.64 -1.68 22.99
CA GLY A 145 20.77 -3.13 22.97
C GLY A 145 20.23 -3.76 24.25
N ALA A 146 20.62 -3.20 25.40
CA ALA A 146 20.12 -3.66 26.70
C ALA A 146 18.61 -3.45 26.86
N THR A 147 18.07 -2.30 26.43
CA THR A 147 16.62 -2.05 26.49
C THR A 147 15.85 -3.04 25.62
N HIS A 148 16.33 -3.34 24.40
CA HIS A 148 15.73 -4.33 23.53
C HIS A 148 15.76 -5.75 24.12
N THR A 149 16.85 -6.12 24.80
CA THR A 149 16.96 -7.41 25.50
C THR A 149 15.92 -7.56 26.61
N ILE A 150 15.64 -6.49 27.35
CA ILE A 150 14.61 -6.48 28.40
C ILE A 150 13.22 -6.61 27.79
N ASN A 151 12.96 -5.89 26.70
CA ASN A 151 11.69 -5.97 25.98
C ASN A 151 11.88 -5.62 24.49
N SER A 152 11.54 -6.59 23.62
CA SER A 152 11.71 -6.50 22.16
C SER A 152 10.77 -5.51 21.48
N VAL A 153 9.82 -4.93 22.22
CA VAL A 153 9.01 -3.80 21.76
C VAL A 153 9.85 -2.54 21.61
N PHE A 154 10.86 -2.32 22.46
CA PHE A 154 11.71 -1.16 22.32
C PHE A 154 12.75 -1.40 21.24
N VAL A 155 12.75 -0.53 20.23
CA VAL A 155 13.73 -0.55 19.14
C VAL A 155 14.34 0.84 19.00
N SER A 156 15.57 0.92 18.51
CA SER A 156 16.19 2.19 18.15
C SER A 156 15.86 2.54 16.71
N ASP A 157 15.42 3.76 16.46
CA ASP A 157 15.57 4.36 15.13
C ASP A 157 17.06 4.58 14.87
N LYS A 158 17.60 3.81 13.93
CA LYS A 158 19.03 3.83 13.58
C LYS A 158 19.46 5.17 12.99
N LEU A 159 18.54 5.96 12.46
CA LEU A 159 18.85 7.23 11.81
C LEU A 159 18.86 8.39 12.80
N ASN A 160 17.90 8.42 13.74
CA ASN A 160 17.72 9.54 14.65
C ASN A 160 18.21 9.28 16.09
N LEU A 161 18.73 8.07 16.37
CA LEU A 161 19.16 7.65 17.72
C LEU A 161 18.05 7.85 18.77
N THR A 162 16.80 7.68 18.37
CA THR A 162 15.61 7.75 19.23
C THR A 162 15.05 6.36 19.49
N MET A 163 14.39 6.20 20.63
CA MET A 163 13.57 5.02 20.91
C MET A 163 12.27 5.09 20.13
N GLU A 164 11.84 3.94 19.62
CA GLU A 164 10.51 3.71 19.09
C GLU A 164 9.93 2.42 19.66
N ALA A 165 8.60 2.33 19.67
CA ALA A 165 7.92 1.06 19.89
C ALA A 165 7.78 0.34 18.54
N ASN A 166 8.30 -0.89 18.44
CA ASN A 166 7.99 -1.79 17.36
C ASN A 166 6.50 -2.13 17.45
N LYS A 167 5.70 -1.45 16.60
CA LYS A 167 4.24 -1.55 16.62
C LYS A 167 3.76 -2.98 16.45
N LYS A 168 4.43 -3.80 15.63
CA LYS A 168 4.05 -5.21 15.44
C LYS A 168 4.21 -5.99 16.75
N HIS A 169 5.38 -5.95 17.37
CA HIS A 169 5.60 -6.65 18.64
C HIS A 169 4.74 -6.09 19.78
N LEU A 170 4.52 -4.77 19.81
CA LEU A 170 3.63 -4.14 20.79
C LEU A 170 2.21 -4.70 20.68
N ILE A 171 1.68 -4.76 19.45
CA ILE A 171 0.36 -5.32 19.17
C ILE A 171 0.30 -6.79 19.58
N ASP A 172 1.28 -7.60 19.19
CA ASP A 172 1.32 -9.04 19.50
C ASP A 172 1.34 -9.28 21.03
N ILE A 173 2.19 -8.56 21.76
CA ILE A 173 2.30 -8.69 23.23
C ILE A 173 1.02 -8.20 23.91
N VAL A 174 0.53 -7.00 23.57
CA VAL A 174 -0.68 -6.44 24.19
C VAL A 174 -1.89 -7.33 23.94
N SER A 175 -2.04 -7.88 22.72
CA SER A 175 -3.14 -8.79 22.39
C SER A 175 -3.08 -10.12 23.17
N SER A 176 -1.91 -10.51 23.66
CA SER A 176 -1.72 -11.74 24.44
C SER A 176 -2.05 -11.59 25.93
N LEU A 177 -2.18 -10.36 26.44
CA LEU A 177 -2.52 -10.08 27.84
C LEU A 177 -3.98 -10.43 28.10
N LYS A 178 -4.24 -11.21 29.15
CA LYS A 178 -5.57 -11.64 29.58
C LYS A 178 -6.01 -10.85 30.80
#